data_AF-A0A2Z5X3S1-F1
#
_entry.id   AF-A0A2Z5X3S1-F1
#
_cell.length_a   1.000
_cell.length_b   1.000
_cell.length_c   1.000
_cell.angle_alpha   90.00
_cell.angle_beta   90.00
_cell.angle_gamma   90.00
#
_symmetry.space_group_name_H-M   'P 1'
#
loop_
_entity.id
_entity.type
_entity.pdbx_description
1 polymer ?
#
loop_
_entity_poly.entity_id
_entity_poly.type
_entity_poly.pdbx_seq_one_letter_code
_entity_poly.pdbx_strand_id
1 'polypeptide(L)'
;MNETPFENKNNSDDELLTEYSFDYQKAKPNRFASRSEVQSLRFVVLDEDVAQVFTTPEAVNKVLRALIESMPYPPARSPIT
;
A
#
# COMPACT_ATOMS: atom_id res chain seq x y z
N MET A 1 -37.50 26.89 -12.87
CA MET A 1 -36.62 26.77 -14.04
C MET A 1 -36.42 25.29 -14.34
N ASN A 2 -36.39 25.01 -15.64
CA ASN A 2 -36.19 23.75 -16.35
C ASN A 2 -34.94 22.95 -15.95
N GLU A 3 -35.09 21.63 -15.86
CA GLU A 3 -33.99 20.68 -15.73
C GLU A 3 -33.25 20.57 -17.07
N THR A 4 -31.93 20.79 -17.09
CA THR A 4 -31.10 20.62 -18.29
C THR A 4 -30.62 19.17 -18.39
N PRO A 5 -30.82 18.47 -19.53
CA PRO A 5 -30.32 17.11 -19.71
C PRO A 5 -28.80 17.11 -19.80
N PHE A 6 -28.13 16.28 -18.99
CA PHE A 6 -26.70 16.03 -19.15
C PHE A 6 -26.48 15.15 -20.39
N GLU A 7 -26.23 15.79 -21.52
CA GLU A 7 -25.88 15.13 -22.77
C GLU A 7 -24.49 14.49 -22.61
N ASN A 8 -24.43 13.15 -22.67
CA ASN A 8 -23.20 12.38 -22.56
C ASN A 8 -22.38 12.52 -23.86
N LYS A 9 -21.70 13.65 -24.01
CA LYS A 9 -20.77 13.89 -25.10
C LYS A 9 -19.45 13.24 -24.73
N ASN A 10 -19.11 12.17 -25.44
CA ASN A 10 -17.78 11.56 -25.40
C ASN A 10 -16.77 12.63 -25.79
N ASN A 11 -16.16 13.28 -24.79
CA ASN A 11 -15.12 14.30 -24.95
C ASN A 11 -13.84 13.60 -25.41
N SER A 12 -13.77 13.29 -26.70
CA SER A 12 -12.61 12.67 -27.35
C SER A 12 -11.56 13.68 -27.81
N ASP A 13 -11.71 14.95 -27.43
CA ASP A 13 -10.71 15.97 -27.61
C ASP A 13 -10.46 16.60 -26.25
N ASP A 14 -9.26 16.34 -25.75
CA ASP A 14 -8.68 16.90 -24.53
C ASP A 14 -8.91 18.42 -24.55
N GLU A 15 -9.87 18.91 -23.76
CA GLU A 15 -10.21 20.35 -23.65
C GLU A 15 -9.06 21.17 -23.03
N LEU A 16 -7.96 20.50 -22.66
CA LEU A 16 -6.77 21.08 -22.09
C LEU A 16 -5.81 21.55 -23.18
N LEU A 17 -5.31 22.77 -23.03
CA LEU A 17 -4.25 23.30 -23.90
C LEU A 17 -2.98 22.45 -23.74
N THR A 18 -2.14 22.42 -24.78
CA THR A 18 -0.88 21.64 -24.81
C THR A 18 0.02 21.95 -23.60
N GLU A 19 -0.01 23.19 -23.10
CA GLU A 19 0.75 23.65 -21.93
C GLU A 19 0.38 22.93 -20.62
N TYR A 20 -0.79 22.28 -20.57
CA TYR A 20 -1.24 21.49 -19.42
C TYR A 20 -0.82 20.01 -19.50
N SER A 21 -0.01 19.63 -20.49
CA SER A 21 0.64 18.31 -20.57
C SER A 21 1.86 18.24 -19.64
N PHE A 22 1.64 17.96 -18.36
CA PHE A 22 2.71 17.86 -17.38
C PHE A 22 3.38 16.48 -17.35
N ASP A 23 4.70 16.46 -17.23
CA ASP A 23 5.47 15.26 -16.93
C ASP A 23 5.40 14.94 -15.43
N TYR A 24 4.40 14.14 -15.05
CA TYR A 24 4.14 13.77 -13.66
C TYR A 24 5.28 12.94 -13.02
N GLN A 25 6.22 12.38 -13.79
CA GLN A 25 7.38 11.71 -13.21
C GLN A 25 8.36 12.69 -12.56
N LYS A 26 8.33 13.97 -12.97
CA LYS A 26 9.12 15.06 -12.37
C LYS A 26 8.35 15.83 -11.29
N ALA A 27 7.08 15.47 -11.05
CA ALA A 27 6.27 16.15 -10.06
C ALA A 27 6.83 15.92 -8.64
N LYS A 28 6.73 16.95 -7.80
CA LYS A 28 7.09 16.81 -6.39
C LYS A 28 6.07 15.89 -5.70
N PRO A 29 6.50 15.03 -4.77
CA PRO A 29 5.60 14.23 -3.95
C PRO A 29 4.54 15.11 -3.27
N ASN A 30 3.29 14.66 -3.26
CA ASN A 30 2.18 15.41 -2.70
C ASN A 30 2.38 15.62 -1.18
N ARG A 31 2.46 16.87 -0.74
CA ARG A 31 2.65 17.26 0.68
C ARG A 31 1.45 16.93 1.57
N PHE A 32 0.27 16.75 0.97
CA PHE A 32 -0.97 16.41 1.66
C PHE A 32 -1.27 14.92 1.60
N ALA A 33 -0.55 14.16 0.77
CA ALA A 33 -0.62 12.71 0.85
C ALA A 33 0.08 12.26 2.12
N SER A 34 -0.66 11.57 2.99
CA SER A 34 -0.13 10.96 4.21
C SER A 34 0.99 9.99 3.84
N ARG A 35 2.25 10.45 3.86
CA ARG A 35 3.43 9.59 3.63
C ARG A 35 3.53 8.48 4.69
N SER A 36 2.88 8.66 5.83
CA SER A 36 2.83 7.74 6.97
C SER A 36 2.06 6.45 6.69
N GLU A 37 1.05 6.45 5.82
CA GLU A 37 0.27 5.24 5.52
C GLU A 37 1.07 4.22 4.70
N VAL A 38 2.04 4.71 3.90
CA VAL A 38 2.93 3.83 3.14
C VAL A 38 4.05 3.27 4.02
N GLN A 39 4.40 3.94 5.13
CA GLN A 39 5.50 3.53 6.02
C GLN A 39 5.12 2.37 6.96
N SER A 40 3.83 2.10 7.18
CA SER A 40 3.38 1.00 8.03
C SER A 40 3.18 -0.32 7.27
N LEU A 41 3.28 -0.31 5.94
CA LEU A 41 3.15 -1.51 5.13
C LEU A 41 4.48 -2.27 5.09
N ARG A 42 4.68 -3.13 6.09
CA ARG A 42 5.82 -4.06 6.12
C ARG A 42 5.48 -5.31 5.31
N PHE A 43 5.94 -5.34 4.06
CA PHE A 43 5.81 -6.52 3.21
C PHE A 43 6.91 -7.54 3.54
N VAL A 44 6.54 -8.81 3.58
CA VAL A 44 7.45 -9.94 3.76
C VAL A 44 7.31 -10.83 2.54
N VAL A 45 8.43 -11.15 1.90
CA VAL A 45 8.48 -12.11 0.80
C VAL A 45 8.66 -13.49 1.42
N LEU A 46 7.80 -14.43 1.06
CA LEU A 46 7.91 -15.84 1.44
C LEU A 46 8.60 -16.61 0.32
N ASP A 47 9.34 -17.65 0.68
CA ASP A 47 9.84 -18.63 -0.28
C ASP A 47 8.68 -19.44 -0.89
N GLU A 48 8.91 -20.01 -2.07
CA GLU A 48 7.87 -20.69 -2.86
C GLU A 48 7.23 -21.86 -2.11
N ASP A 49 8.03 -22.66 -1.41
CA ASP A 49 7.59 -23.80 -0.61
C ASP A 49 6.67 -23.38 0.54
N VAL A 50 6.98 -22.28 1.19
CA VAL A 50 6.16 -21.71 2.28
C VAL A 50 4.88 -21.08 1.73
N ALA A 51 4.97 -20.39 0.60
CA ALA A 51 3.82 -19.74 -0.05
C ALA A 51 2.78 -20.74 -0.57
N GLN A 52 3.23 -21.94 -1.00
CA GLN A 52 2.32 -23.03 -1.39
C GLN A 52 1.47 -23.53 -0.22
N VAL A 53 2.02 -23.52 0.99
CA VAL A 53 1.31 -23.96 2.21
C VAL A 53 0.42 -22.84 2.75
N PHE A 54 0.89 -21.60 2.73
CA PHE A 54 0.18 -20.45 3.28
C PHE A 54 -0.30 -19.49 2.18
N THR A 55 -1.50 -19.75 1.69
CA THR A 55 -2.13 -18.97 0.60
C THR A 55 -2.75 -17.65 1.07
N THR A 56 -2.91 -17.43 2.37
CA THR A 56 -3.48 -16.19 2.92
C THR A 56 -2.59 -15.56 3.99
N PRO A 57 -2.55 -14.21 4.06
CA PRO A 57 -1.80 -13.51 5.10
C PRO A 57 -2.35 -13.79 6.51
N GLU A 58 -3.65 -14.09 6.63
CA GLU A 58 -4.25 -14.46 7.92
C GLU A 58 -3.68 -15.78 8.46
N ALA A 59 -3.57 -16.80 7.60
CA ALA A 59 -3.01 -18.10 7.98
C ALA A 59 -1.56 -17.98 8.45
N VAL A 60 -0.74 -17.21 7.74
CA VAL A 60 0.65 -16.92 8.13
C VAL A 60 0.69 -16.24 9.50
N ASN A 61 -0.06 -15.16 9.68
CA ASN A 61 -0.04 -14.38 10.91
C ASN A 61 -0.53 -15.19 12.12
N LYS A 62 -1.52 -16.07 11.94
CA LYS A 62 -2.02 -16.94 13.00
C LYS A 62 -0.95 -17.90 13.50
N VAL A 63 -0.23 -18.55 12.60
CA VAL A 63 0.85 -19.47 12.96
C VAL A 63 2.02 -18.73 13.60
N LEU A 64 2.44 -17.60 13.03
CA LEU A 64 3.52 -16.79 13.60
C LEU A 64 3.21 -16.32 15.02
N ARG A 65 1.97 -15.92 15.31
CA ARG A 65 1.54 -15.54 16.67
C ARG A 65 1.56 -16.71 17.64
N ALA A 66 1.00 -17.85 17.26
CA ALA A 66 1.03 -19.07 18.09
C ALA A 66 2.47 -19.53 18.37
N LEU A 67 3.37 -19.36 17.40
CA LEU A 67 4.78 -19.66 17.57
C LEU A 67 5.44 -18.68 18.55
N ILE A 68 5.18 -17.38 18.45
CA ILE A 68 5.67 -16.38 19.40
C ILE A 68 5.22 -16.69 20.83
N GLU A 69 3.97 -17.13 21.02
CA GLU A 69 3.42 -17.50 22.34
C GLU A 69 4.06 -18.77 22.93
N SER A 70 4.46 -19.71 22.08
CA SER A 70 5.08 -20.98 22.51
C SER A 70 6.60 -20.90 22.63
N MET A 71 7.25 -19.89 22.06
CA MET A 71 8.69 -19.69 22.20
C MET A 71 9.04 -19.18 23.61
N PRO A 72 10.09 -19.73 24.25
CA PRO A 72 10.63 -19.16 25.47
C PRO A 72 11.13 -17.74 25.16
N TYR A 73 10.75 -16.77 26.00
CA TYR A 73 11.14 -15.39 25.81
C TYR A 73 12.68 -15.32 25.70
N PRO A 74 13.23 -14.68 24.65
CA PRO A 74 14.68 -14.56 24.55
C PRO A 74 15.19 -13.86 25.80
N PRO A 75 16.30 -14.33 26.42
CA PRO A 75 16.86 -13.67 27.59
C PRO A 75 17.06 -12.20 27.24
N ALA A 76 16.50 -11.33 28.08
CA ALA A 76 16.56 -9.88 27.91
C ALA A 76 17.99 -9.51 27.51
N ARG A 77 18.15 -8.90 26.32
CA ARG A 77 19.45 -8.43 25.86
C ARG A 77 20.01 -7.55 26.97
N SER A 78 21.10 -8.00 27.59
CA SER A 78 21.77 -7.27 28.64
C SER A 78 22.04 -5.85 28.16
N PRO A 79 21.73 -4.81 28.94
CA PRO A 79 22.09 -3.46 28.57
C PRO A 79 23.61 -3.41 28.40
N ILE A 80 24.03 -3.03 27.19
CA ILE A 80 25.41 -2.65 26.88
C ILE A 80 25.87 -1.62 27.93
N THR A 81 26.87 -2.00 28.72
CA THR A 81 27.58 -1.11 29.66
C THR A 81 28.62 -0.29 28.93
#